data_AF-A0A399Z180-F1
#
_entry.id   AF-A0A399Z180-F1
#
_cell.length_a   1.000
_cell.length_b   1.000
_cell.length_c   1.000
_cell.angle_alpha   90.00
_cell.angle_beta   90.00
_cell.angle_gamma   90.00
#
_symmetry.space_group_name_H-M   'P 1'
#
loop_
_entity.id
_entity.type
_entity.pdbx_description
1 polymer ?
#
loop_
_entity_poly.entity_id
_entity_poly.type
_entity_poly.pdbx_seq_one_letter_code
_entity_poly.pdbx_strand_id
1 'polypeptide(L)'
;MKSERALLAHAETRATLADEAYHALYGGGDDEKGALDLLNQARQAVRGMEKYDPEIKSVLDQAESAGALLDDLARTLRGYRDSIEFNPKRLEQIEERLDLIFRLKRKYGDTVAQVLEFGKTARQELDAVTNVEERINELREQETKLVHAAGALAEKLSQARHAAAETLARGIENELQDLGMANAKFGVALHRVEEANGLVVGAKRYAFETNGIDKVEFMVSPNPGEPLKPLAKIASGGETSRLMLALKAVLGAADRTPTLIFD
;
A
#
# COMPACT_ATOMS: atom_id res chain seq x y z
N MET A 1 -11.47 -30.43 5.31
CA MET A 1 -11.83 -29.82 6.61
C MET A 1 -13.33 -29.91 6.93
N LYS A 2 -14.25 -29.05 6.46
CA LYS A 2 -15.67 -29.14 6.90
C LYS A 2 -16.36 -30.45 6.52
N SER A 3 -16.22 -30.89 5.26
CA SER A 3 -16.76 -32.17 4.78
C SER A 3 -16.10 -33.36 5.48
N GLU A 4 -14.78 -33.32 5.62
CA GLU A 4 -13.99 -34.33 6.36
C GLU A 4 -14.41 -34.44 7.84
N ARG A 5 -14.64 -33.31 8.53
CA ARG A 5 -15.17 -33.28 9.90
C ARG A 5 -16.51 -34.00 9.98
N ALA A 6 -17.44 -33.72 9.04
CA ALA A 6 -18.74 -34.37 9.03
C ALA A 6 -18.63 -35.89 8.83
N LEU A 7 -17.75 -36.34 7.95
CA LEU A 7 -17.53 -37.77 7.71
C LEU A 7 -16.93 -38.50 8.93
N LEU A 8 -15.98 -37.87 9.63
CA LEU A 8 -15.35 -38.43 10.82
C LEU A 8 -16.26 -38.37 12.06
N ALA A 9 -16.99 -37.26 12.24
CA ALA A 9 -17.93 -37.09 13.35
C ALA A 9 -19.11 -38.08 13.28
N HIS A 10 -19.48 -38.51 12.07
CA HIS A 10 -20.54 -39.49 11.84
C HIS A 10 -20.01 -40.89 11.49
N ALA A 11 -18.72 -41.17 11.70
CA ALA A 11 -18.12 -42.46 11.36
C ALA A 11 -18.83 -43.63 12.08
N GLU A 12 -19.12 -43.45 13.38
CA GLU A 12 -19.79 -44.47 14.20
C GLU A 12 -21.20 -44.75 13.70
N THR A 13 -22.02 -43.69 13.58
CA THR A 13 -23.38 -43.82 13.04
C THR A 13 -23.39 -44.45 11.65
N ARG A 14 -22.44 -44.08 10.78
CA ARG A 14 -22.34 -44.67 9.43
C ARG A 14 -21.99 -46.15 9.48
N ALA A 15 -21.11 -46.57 10.38
CA ALA A 15 -20.74 -47.98 10.53
C ALA A 15 -21.90 -48.80 11.09
N THR A 16 -22.60 -48.29 12.11
CA THR A 16 -23.79 -48.93 12.68
C THR A 16 -24.88 -49.09 11.63
N LEU A 17 -25.23 -48.04 10.88
CA LEU A 17 -26.26 -48.12 9.84
C LEU A 17 -25.86 -49.05 8.68
N ALA A 18 -24.57 -49.08 8.30
CA ALA A 18 -24.08 -50.02 7.30
C ALA A 18 -24.15 -51.47 7.79
N ASP A 19 -23.90 -51.70 9.08
CA ASP A 19 -23.99 -53.00 9.71
C ASP A 19 -25.44 -53.50 9.84
N GLU A 20 -26.36 -52.63 10.29
CA GLU A 20 -27.80 -52.90 10.33
C GLU A 20 -28.34 -53.27 8.94
N ALA A 21 -27.99 -52.50 7.91
CA ALA A 21 -28.40 -52.77 6.54
C ALA A 21 -27.80 -54.09 6.01
N TYR A 22 -26.55 -54.38 6.35
CA TYR A 22 -25.90 -55.63 5.98
C TYR A 22 -26.58 -56.84 6.64
N HIS A 23 -26.88 -56.77 7.95
CA HIS A 23 -27.56 -57.83 8.69
C HIS A 23 -29.00 -58.05 8.23
N ALA A 24 -29.74 -57.00 7.84
CA ALA A 24 -31.06 -57.15 7.25
C ALA A 24 -31.04 -57.98 5.93
N LEU A 25 -29.94 -57.89 5.17
CA LEU A 25 -29.79 -58.63 3.90
C LEU A 25 -29.27 -60.06 4.10
N TYR A 26 -28.25 -60.24 4.94
CA TYR A 26 -27.47 -61.48 5.06
C TYR A 26 -27.75 -62.28 6.35
N GLY A 27 -28.47 -61.71 7.31
CA GLY A 27 -28.72 -62.31 8.63
C GLY A 27 -27.72 -61.88 9.70
N GLY A 28 -28.17 -61.84 10.95
CA GLY A 28 -27.41 -61.48 12.16
C GLY A 28 -26.66 -62.63 12.83
N GLY A 29 -27.08 -63.87 12.55
CA GLY A 29 -26.56 -65.09 13.16
C GLY A 29 -27.41 -66.31 12.79
N ASP A 30 -27.11 -67.47 13.39
CA ASP A 30 -27.70 -68.77 13.00
C ASP A 30 -29.23 -68.84 13.11
N ASP A 31 -29.86 -68.02 13.97
CA ASP A 31 -31.30 -68.00 14.20
C ASP A 31 -32.05 -66.84 13.49
N GLU A 32 -31.34 -65.92 12.83
CA GLU A 32 -31.94 -64.72 12.22
C GLU A 32 -31.81 -64.76 10.69
N LYS A 33 -32.94 -65.02 10.02
CA LYS A 33 -33.00 -65.10 8.55
C LYS A 33 -32.90 -63.72 7.92
N GLY A 34 -31.91 -63.53 7.04
CA GLY A 34 -31.81 -62.34 6.20
C GLY A 34 -32.77 -62.38 5.01
N ALA A 35 -32.89 -61.26 4.31
CA ALA A 35 -33.67 -61.18 3.06
C ALA A 35 -33.22 -62.22 2.01
N LEU A 36 -31.91 -62.51 1.93
CA LEU A 36 -31.35 -63.54 1.05
C LEU A 36 -31.82 -64.95 1.42
N ASP A 37 -31.94 -65.27 2.71
CA ASP A 37 -32.43 -66.58 3.17
C ASP A 37 -33.90 -66.77 2.83
N LEU A 38 -34.71 -65.74 3.07
CA LEU A 38 -36.13 -65.74 2.74
C LEU A 38 -36.36 -65.83 1.23
N LEU A 39 -35.56 -65.12 0.43
CA LEU A 39 -35.60 -65.22 -1.03
C LEU A 39 -35.17 -66.62 -1.51
N ASN A 40 -34.14 -67.21 -0.91
CA ASN A 40 -33.71 -68.57 -1.22
C ASN A 40 -34.80 -69.60 -0.90
N GLN A 41 -35.51 -69.43 0.21
CA GLN A 41 -36.65 -70.26 0.58
C GLN A 41 -37.80 -70.12 -0.44
N ALA A 42 -38.13 -68.89 -0.84
CA ALA A 42 -39.13 -68.63 -1.88
C ALA A 42 -38.72 -69.27 -3.23
N ARG A 43 -37.44 -69.11 -3.62
CA ARG A 43 -36.87 -69.70 -4.83
C ARG A 43 -36.97 -71.22 -4.85
N GLN A 44 -36.71 -71.89 -3.73
CA GLN A 44 -36.85 -73.35 -3.62
C GLN A 44 -38.32 -73.79 -3.79
N ALA A 45 -39.27 -73.06 -3.21
CA ALA A 45 -40.69 -73.35 -3.37
C ALA A 45 -41.14 -73.17 -4.82
N VAL A 46 -40.74 -72.08 -5.48
CA VAL A 46 -41.02 -71.80 -6.90
C VAL A 46 -40.41 -72.87 -7.81
N ARG A 47 -39.17 -73.30 -7.56
CA ARG A 47 -38.52 -74.40 -8.29
C ARG A 47 -39.26 -75.73 -8.11
N GLY A 48 -39.87 -75.95 -6.95
CA GLY A 48 -40.74 -77.11 -6.71
C GLY A 48 -42.01 -77.12 -7.60
N MET A 49 -42.51 -75.94 -7.97
CA MET A 49 -43.70 -75.77 -8.82
C MET A 49 -43.42 -76.04 -10.30
N GLU A 50 -42.17 -75.90 -10.76
CA GLU A 50 -41.78 -76.08 -12.17
C GLU A 50 -42.17 -77.46 -12.73
N LYS A 51 -42.24 -78.48 -11.86
CA LYS A 51 -42.67 -79.84 -12.24
C LYS A 51 -44.15 -79.92 -12.64
N TYR A 52 -44.96 -78.97 -12.20
CA TYR A 52 -46.41 -78.94 -12.38
C TYR A 52 -46.85 -77.82 -13.34
N ASP A 53 -46.08 -76.73 -13.40
CA ASP A 53 -46.36 -75.57 -14.24
C ASP A 53 -45.05 -75.01 -14.85
N PRO A 54 -44.77 -75.28 -16.14
CA PRO A 54 -43.59 -74.75 -16.83
C PRO A 54 -43.59 -73.22 -17.00
N GLU A 55 -44.73 -72.53 -16.91
CA GLU A 55 -44.79 -71.07 -17.07
C GLU A 55 -44.09 -70.33 -15.92
N ILE A 56 -43.91 -71.02 -14.77
CA ILE A 56 -43.24 -70.48 -13.58
C ILE A 56 -41.74 -70.23 -13.77
N LYS A 57 -41.12 -70.76 -14.84
CA LYS A 57 -39.69 -70.61 -15.10
C LYS A 57 -39.24 -69.13 -15.14
N SER A 58 -40.06 -68.26 -15.74
CA SER A 58 -39.79 -66.82 -15.79
C SER A 58 -39.69 -66.17 -14.39
N VAL A 59 -40.51 -66.63 -13.44
CA VAL A 59 -40.50 -66.18 -12.05
C VAL A 59 -39.26 -66.70 -11.33
N LEU A 60 -38.83 -67.93 -11.64
CA LEU A 60 -37.60 -68.51 -11.09
C LEU A 60 -36.36 -67.72 -11.53
N ASP A 61 -36.26 -67.37 -12.83
CA ASP A 61 -35.17 -66.56 -13.39
C ASP A 61 -35.11 -65.16 -12.74
N GLN A 62 -36.27 -64.54 -12.49
CA GLN A 62 -36.37 -63.27 -11.76
C GLN A 62 -35.90 -63.39 -10.31
N ALA A 63 -36.29 -64.46 -9.60
CA ALA A 63 -35.86 -64.70 -8.23
C ALA A 63 -34.34 -64.95 -8.12
N GLU A 64 -33.74 -65.64 -9.10
CA GLU A 64 -32.28 -65.81 -9.18
C GLU A 64 -31.55 -64.47 -9.41
N SER A 65 -32.07 -63.65 -10.33
CA SER A 65 -31.53 -62.31 -10.61
C SER A 65 -31.61 -61.39 -9.38
N ALA A 66 -32.76 -61.38 -8.69
CA ALA A 66 -32.94 -60.62 -7.46
C ALA A 66 -31.97 -61.08 -6.35
N GLY A 67 -31.72 -62.38 -6.24
CA GLY A 67 -30.77 -62.92 -5.27
C GLY A 67 -29.33 -62.48 -5.53
N ALA A 68 -28.90 -62.49 -6.80
CA ALA A 68 -27.59 -61.99 -7.17
C ALA A 68 -27.42 -60.49 -6.85
N LEU A 69 -28.45 -59.67 -7.12
CA LEU A 69 -28.44 -58.24 -6.80
C LEU A 69 -28.38 -57.96 -5.30
N LEU A 70 -29.12 -58.72 -4.49
CA LEU A 70 -29.09 -58.57 -3.03
C LEU A 70 -27.76 -59.04 -2.43
N ASP A 71 -27.14 -60.09 -2.97
CA ASP A 71 -25.80 -60.54 -2.54
C ASP A 71 -24.74 -59.46 -2.84
N ASP A 72 -24.79 -58.83 -4.01
CA ASP A 72 -23.88 -57.74 -4.38
C ASP A 72 -24.07 -56.49 -3.51
N LEU A 73 -25.33 -56.15 -3.19
CA LEU A 73 -25.64 -55.06 -2.27
C LEU A 73 -25.09 -55.33 -0.86
N ALA A 74 -25.25 -56.55 -0.34
CA ALA A 74 -24.71 -56.95 0.96
C ALA A 74 -23.17 -56.88 0.96
N ARG A 75 -22.50 -57.36 -0.08
CA ARG A 75 -21.04 -57.25 -0.23
C ARG A 75 -20.58 -55.79 -0.27
N THR A 76 -21.30 -54.94 -1.00
CA THR A 76 -21.01 -53.51 -1.10
C THR A 76 -21.14 -52.82 0.26
N LEU A 77 -22.19 -53.12 1.02
CA LEU A 77 -22.39 -52.57 2.37
C LEU A 77 -21.32 -53.04 3.36
N ARG A 78 -20.92 -54.32 3.28
CA ARG A 78 -19.80 -54.85 4.06
C ARG A 78 -18.49 -54.12 3.72
N GLY A 79 -18.16 -54.01 2.44
CA GLY A 79 -16.96 -53.28 1.99
C GLY A 79 -16.99 -51.81 2.37
N TYR A 80 -18.15 -51.15 2.29
CA TYR A 80 -18.34 -49.78 2.77
C TYR A 80 -18.11 -49.67 4.27
N ARG A 81 -18.71 -50.55 5.09
CA ARG A 81 -18.50 -50.60 6.55
C ARG A 81 -17.01 -50.73 6.88
N ASP A 82 -16.34 -51.68 6.23
CA ASP A 82 -14.91 -51.96 6.43
C ASP A 82 -14.01 -50.78 6.01
N SER A 83 -14.48 -49.95 5.08
CA SER A 83 -13.77 -48.73 4.63
C SER A 83 -13.93 -47.52 5.56
N ILE A 84 -14.82 -47.58 6.56
CA ILE A 84 -15.04 -46.46 7.48
C ILE A 84 -13.85 -46.35 8.43
N GLU A 85 -13.03 -45.31 8.21
CA GLU A 85 -11.93 -44.98 9.11
C GLU A 85 -12.41 -44.20 10.34
N PHE A 86 -12.12 -44.77 11.52
CA PHE A 86 -12.32 -44.13 12.81
C PHE A 86 -11.03 -43.44 13.25
N ASN A 87 -10.96 -42.12 13.10
CA ASN A 87 -9.78 -41.36 13.48
C ASN A 87 -10.13 -40.17 14.39
N PRO A 88 -10.31 -40.42 15.70
CA PRO A 88 -10.67 -39.37 16.67
C PRO A 88 -9.60 -38.27 16.76
N LYS A 89 -8.31 -38.64 16.67
CA LYS A 89 -7.21 -37.66 16.65
C LYS A 89 -7.30 -36.72 15.45
N ARG A 90 -7.67 -37.24 14.28
CA ARG A 90 -7.83 -36.41 13.08
C ARG A 90 -9.04 -35.49 13.19
N LEU A 91 -10.13 -35.98 13.77
CA LEU A 91 -11.31 -35.16 14.04
C LEU A 91 -10.96 -33.97 14.95
N GLU A 92 -10.29 -34.24 16.06
CA GLU A 92 -9.82 -33.22 17.01
C GLU A 92 -8.94 -32.17 16.32
N GLN A 93 -7.93 -32.58 15.53
CA GLN A 93 -7.09 -31.67 14.76
C GLN A 93 -7.88 -30.76 13.81
N ILE A 94 -8.91 -31.31 13.15
CA ILE A 94 -9.76 -30.54 12.24
C ILE A 94 -10.59 -29.53 13.02
N GLU A 95 -11.15 -29.92 14.16
CA GLU A 95 -11.94 -29.06 15.04
C GLU A 95 -11.09 -27.92 15.60
N GLU A 96 -9.92 -28.21 16.16
CA GLU A 96 -8.98 -27.19 16.65
C GLU A 96 -8.62 -26.19 15.56
N ARG A 97 -8.36 -26.68 14.34
CA ARG A 97 -8.00 -25.82 13.20
C ARG A 97 -9.18 -24.96 12.76
N LEU A 98 -10.39 -25.49 12.73
CA LEU A 98 -11.60 -24.74 12.39
C LEU A 98 -11.90 -23.67 13.45
N ASP A 99 -11.71 -23.99 14.74
CA ASP A 99 -11.88 -23.05 15.85
C ASP A 99 -10.84 -21.93 15.83
N LEU A 100 -9.59 -22.24 15.50
CA LEU A 100 -8.56 -21.23 15.27
C LEU A 100 -8.98 -20.28 14.14
N ILE A 101 -9.40 -20.82 13.00
CA ILE A 101 -9.86 -20.01 11.86
C ILE A 101 -11.06 -19.16 12.28
N PHE A 102 -12.02 -19.70 13.02
CA PHE A 102 -13.18 -18.96 13.50
C PHE A 102 -12.80 -17.81 14.43
N ARG A 103 -11.91 -18.06 15.40
CA ARG A 103 -11.39 -17.02 16.32
C ARG A 103 -10.65 -15.92 15.57
N LEU A 104 -9.83 -16.27 14.58
CA LEU A 104 -9.13 -15.32 13.73
C LEU A 104 -10.11 -14.48 12.91
N LYS A 105 -11.10 -15.13 12.29
CA LYS A 105 -12.12 -14.42 11.52
C LYS A 105 -12.90 -13.42 12.37
N ARG A 106 -13.33 -13.82 13.56
CA ARG A 106 -14.06 -12.95 14.49
C ARG A 106 -13.27 -11.69 14.89
N LYS A 107 -11.94 -11.77 14.92
CA LYS A 107 -11.07 -10.64 15.31
C LYS A 107 -10.59 -9.80 14.13
N TYR A 108 -10.33 -10.42 12.98
CA TYR A 108 -9.54 -9.83 11.89
C TYR A 108 -10.22 -9.87 10.51
N GLY A 109 -11.43 -10.43 10.39
CA GLY A 109 -12.23 -10.34 9.17
C GLY A 109 -13.18 -11.53 8.93
N ASP A 110 -14.31 -11.27 8.27
CA ASP A 110 -15.36 -12.25 7.99
C ASP A 110 -14.95 -13.36 7.00
N THR A 111 -13.78 -13.26 6.39
CA THR A 111 -13.21 -14.26 5.49
C THR A 111 -11.72 -14.50 5.80
N VAL A 112 -11.20 -15.68 5.41
CA VAL A 112 -9.77 -15.98 5.56
C VAL A 112 -8.91 -14.99 4.76
N ALA A 113 -9.38 -14.55 3.59
CA ALA A 113 -8.70 -13.54 2.78
C ALA A 113 -8.55 -12.21 3.54
N GLN A 114 -9.62 -11.74 4.19
CA GLN A 114 -9.58 -10.51 5.00
C GLN A 114 -8.63 -10.64 6.20
N VAL A 115 -8.65 -11.78 6.89
CA VAL A 115 -7.72 -12.04 8.01
C VAL A 115 -6.25 -11.96 7.55
N LEU A 116 -5.94 -12.52 6.38
CA LEU A 116 -4.58 -12.47 5.82
C LEU A 116 -4.19 -11.05 5.41
N GLU A 117 -5.11 -10.31 4.78
CA GLU A 117 -4.86 -8.92 4.40
C GLU A 117 -4.64 -8.04 5.65
N PHE A 118 -5.43 -8.22 6.69
CA PHE A 118 -5.21 -7.55 7.97
C PHE A 118 -3.82 -7.83 8.52
N GLY A 119 -3.37 -9.09 8.50
CA GLY A 119 -2.02 -9.46 8.95
C GLY A 119 -0.90 -8.81 8.13
N LYS A 120 -1.11 -8.60 6.82
CA LYS A 120 -0.17 -7.91 5.95
C LYS A 120 -0.11 -6.41 6.30
N THR A 121 -1.25 -5.74 6.45
CA THR A 121 -1.31 -4.33 6.83
C THR A 121 -0.69 -4.10 8.21
N ALA A 122 -1.04 -4.92 9.21
CA ALA A 122 -0.49 -4.80 10.56
C ALA A 122 1.03 -4.97 10.59
N ARG A 123 1.58 -5.84 9.72
CA ARG A 123 3.05 -5.99 9.59
C ARG A 123 3.68 -4.75 8.99
N GLN A 124 3.09 -4.17 7.93
CA GLN A 124 3.59 -2.93 7.33
C GLN A 124 3.56 -1.76 8.33
N GLU A 125 2.50 -1.65 9.12
CA GLU A 125 2.41 -0.65 10.18
C GLU A 125 3.48 -0.87 11.26
N LEU A 126 3.69 -2.12 11.69
CA LEU A 126 4.73 -2.45 12.67
C LEU A 126 6.14 -2.14 12.16
N ASP A 127 6.45 -2.48 10.91
CA ASP A 127 7.73 -2.20 10.28
C ASP A 127 7.94 -0.68 10.16
N ALA A 128 6.89 0.06 9.80
CA ALA A 128 6.93 1.52 9.72
C ALA A 128 7.22 2.14 11.10
N VAL A 129 6.66 1.62 12.18
CA VAL A 129 6.89 2.09 13.56
C VAL A 129 8.27 1.69 14.08
N THR A 130 8.74 0.49 13.75
CA THR A 130 10.03 -0.03 14.26
C THR A 130 11.22 0.70 13.64
N ASN A 131 11.10 1.13 12.39
CA ASN A 131 12.19 1.79 11.66
C ASN A 131 12.10 3.33 11.67
N VAL A 132 11.23 3.92 12.49
CA VAL A 132 11.06 5.39 12.54
C VAL A 132 12.36 6.09 12.91
N GLU A 133 13.09 5.60 13.91
CA GLU A 133 14.32 6.25 14.38
C GLU A 133 15.42 6.21 13.33
N GLU A 134 15.63 5.07 12.68
CA GLU A 134 16.56 4.93 11.55
C GLU A 134 16.17 5.89 10.42
N ARG A 135 14.87 5.93 10.07
CA ARG A 135 14.38 6.82 9.01
C ARG A 135 14.54 8.30 9.34
N ILE A 136 14.31 8.70 10.60
CA ILE A 136 14.55 10.07 11.07
C ILE A 136 16.03 10.42 10.93
N ASN A 137 16.93 9.51 11.30
CA ASN A 137 18.37 9.72 11.19
C ASN A 137 18.82 9.86 9.73
N GLU A 138 18.32 8.99 8.84
CA GLU A 138 18.56 9.10 7.39
C GLU A 138 18.11 10.45 6.83
N LEU A 139 16.89 10.90 7.18
CA LEU A 139 16.33 12.16 6.69
C LEU A 139 17.11 13.37 7.23
N ARG A 140 17.56 13.34 8.48
CA ARG A 140 18.41 14.40 9.06
C ARG A 140 19.77 14.49 8.36
N GLU A 141 20.36 13.34 8.00
CA GLU A 141 21.61 13.33 7.25
C GLU A 141 21.42 13.90 5.84
N GLN A 142 20.33 13.54 5.17
CA GLN A 142 19.96 14.08 3.87
C GLN A 142 19.68 15.58 3.92
N GLU A 143 18.90 16.04 4.90
CA GLU A 143 18.63 17.46 5.15
C GLU A 143 19.94 18.22 5.33
N THR A 144 20.85 17.72 6.18
CA THR A 144 22.16 18.33 6.41
C THR A 144 22.93 18.48 5.10
N LYS A 145 23.01 17.42 4.28
CA LYS A 145 23.70 17.45 2.98
C LYS A 145 23.07 18.49 2.04
N LEU A 146 21.74 18.53 1.96
CA LEU A 146 21.02 19.45 1.08
C LEU A 146 21.15 20.92 1.53
N VAL A 147 21.11 21.19 2.83
CA VAL A 147 21.32 22.54 3.40
C VAL A 147 22.71 23.06 3.05
N HIS A 148 23.74 22.23 3.14
CA HIS A 148 25.10 22.61 2.75
C HIS A 148 25.23 22.84 1.24
N ALA A 149 24.64 21.97 0.42
CA ALA A 149 24.67 22.12 -1.04
C ALA A 149 23.95 23.39 -1.50
N ALA A 150 22.76 23.66 -0.96
CA ALA A 150 21.99 24.87 -1.23
C ALA A 150 22.73 26.13 -0.75
N GLY A 151 23.37 26.09 0.43
CA GLY A 151 24.19 27.19 0.92
C GLY A 151 25.37 27.52 0.00
N ALA A 152 26.07 26.51 -0.53
CA ALA A 152 27.14 26.73 -1.49
C ALA A 152 26.66 27.37 -2.81
N LEU A 153 25.46 27.01 -3.28
CA LEU A 153 24.84 27.63 -4.46
C LEU A 153 24.39 29.07 -4.17
N ALA A 154 23.81 29.31 -3.00
CA ALA A 154 23.39 30.64 -2.57
C ALA A 154 24.57 31.61 -2.44
N GLU A 155 25.71 31.14 -1.91
CA GLU A 155 26.92 31.95 -1.82
C GLU A 155 27.48 32.29 -3.21
N LYS A 156 27.49 31.34 -4.16
CA LYS A 156 27.86 31.62 -5.56
C LYS A 156 26.95 32.66 -6.20
N LEU A 157 25.64 32.57 -5.95
CA LEU A 157 24.67 33.56 -6.43
C LEU A 157 24.94 34.94 -5.83
N SER A 158 25.23 35.01 -4.53
CA SER A 158 25.56 36.25 -3.84
C SER A 158 26.83 36.90 -4.39
N GLN A 159 27.89 36.12 -4.64
CA GLN A 159 29.12 36.62 -5.28
C GLN A 159 28.86 37.19 -6.68
N ALA A 160 28.06 36.49 -7.49
CA ALA A 160 27.64 36.99 -8.80
C ALA A 160 26.84 38.29 -8.69
N ARG A 161 25.98 38.43 -7.67
CA ARG A 161 25.24 39.65 -7.39
C ARG A 161 26.13 40.81 -7.00
N HIS A 162 27.15 40.60 -6.17
CA HIS A 162 28.11 41.63 -5.82
C HIS A 162 28.84 42.17 -7.07
N ALA A 163 29.31 41.28 -7.95
CA ALA A 163 29.96 41.69 -9.19
C ALA A 163 28.99 42.44 -10.14
N ALA A 164 27.75 41.98 -10.24
CA ALA A 164 26.72 42.64 -11.03
C ALA A 164 26.34 44.02 -10.44
N ALA A 165 26.26 44.13 -9.12
CA ALA A 165 25.99 45.38 -8.40
C ALA A 165 27.03 46.46 -8.69
N GLU A 166 28.33 46.11 -8.65
CA GLU A 166 29.41 47.05 -8.97
C GLU A 166 29.41 47.50 -10.43
N THR A 167 29.03 46.59 -11.34
CA THR A 167 28.90 46.89 -12.77
C THR A 167 27.71 47.81 -13.02
N LEU A 168 26.56 47.50 -12.41
CA LEU A 168 25.34 48.29 -12.49
C LEU A 168 25.53 49.69 -11.92
N ALA A 169 26.18 49.80 -10.76
CA ALA A 169 26.43 51.08 -10.11
C ALA A 169 27.26 52.02 -10.99
N ARG A 170 28.37 51.53 -11.55
CA ARG A 170 29.20 52.33 -12.48
C ARG A 170 28.44 52.74 -13.74
N GLY A 171 27.62 51.83 -14.30
CA GLY A 171 26.79 52.15 -15.45
C GLY A 171 25.80 53.28 -15.17
N ILE A 172 25.10 53.20 -14.03
CA ILE A 172 24.10 54.21 -13.63
C ILE A 172 24.77 55.54 -13.32
N GLU A 173 25.91 55.55 -12.62
CA GLU A 173 26.65 56.78 -12.32
C GLU A 173 27.12 57.49 -13.59
N ASN A 174 27.57 56.76 -14.61
CA ASN A 174 27.94 57.33 -15.91
C ASN A 174 26.72 57.98 -16.62
N GLU A 175 25.58 57.29 -16.67
CA GLU A 175 24.36 57.85 -17.27
C GLU A 175 23.83 59.07 -16.49
N LEU A 176 23.91 59.02 -15.16
CA LEU A 176 23.54 60.16 -14.31
C LEU A 176 24.40 61.39 -14.57
N GLN A 177 25.68 61.20 -14.90
CA GLN A 177 26.57 62.29 -15.26
C GLN A 177 26.07 63.03 -16.51
N ASP A 178 25.67 62.30 -17.56
CA ASP A 178 25.12 62.86 -18.79
C ASP A 178 23.76 63.54 -18.58
N LEU A 179 23.01 63.11 -17.57
CA LEU A 179 21.74 63.73 -17.14
C LEU A 179 21.91 64.92 -16.17
N GLY A 180 23.13 65.46 -16.05
CA GLY A 180 23.41 66.65 -15.24
C GLY A 180 23.54 66.38 -13.73
N MET A 181 23.71 65.11 -13.33
CA MET A 181 23.90 64.68 -11.94
C MET A 181 25.29 64.08 -11.73
N ALA A 182 26.34 64.75 -12.20
CA ALA A 182 27.73 64.28 -12.20
C ALA A 182 28.31 63.88 -10.83
N ASN A 183 27.73 64.36 -9.73
CA ASN A 183 28.18 64.06 -8.38
C ASN A 183 27.29 63.03 -7.66
N ALA A 184 26.27 62.51 -8.33
CA ALA A 184 25.38 61.52 -7.75
C ALA A 184 26.08 60.15 -7.70
N LYS A 185 25.86 59.42 -6.61
CA LYS A 185 26.37 58.06 -6.42
C LYS A 185 25.24 57.06 -6.37
N PHE A 186 25.48 55.87 -6.90
CA PHE A 186 24.56 54.75 -6.85
C PHE A 186 25.24 53.55 -6.20
N GLY A 187 24.48 52.78 -5.41
CA GLY A 187 24.95 51.56 -4.80
C GLY A 187 23.85 50.52 -4.72
N VAL A 188 24.24 49.26 -4.65
CA VAL A 188 23.33 48.15 -4.37
C VAL A 188 23.76 47.52 -3.06
N ALA A 189 22.92 47.65 -2.04
CA ALA A 189 23.12 46.97 -0.77
C ALA A 189 22.58 45.55 -0.84
N LEU A 190 23.39 44.59 -0.39
CA LEU A 190 23.03 43.17 -0.29
C LEU A 190 23.04 42.82 1.19
N HIS A 191 21.85 42.68 1.76
CA HIS A 191 21.69 42.39 3.19
C HIS A 191 21.44 40.90 3.40
N ARG A 192 22.11 40.32 4.40
CA ARG A 192 21.89 38.94 4.84
C ARG A 192 21.33 38.95 6.26
N VAL A 193 20.40 38.05 6.54
CA VAL A 193 19.80 37.91 7.87
C VAL A 193 20.24 36.59 8.46
N GLU A 194 20.93 36.61 9.61
CA GLU A 194 21.32 35.38 10.30
C GLU A 194 20.08 34.68 10.88
N GLU A 195 19.96 33.38 10.66
CA GLU A 195 18.80 32.60 11.10
C GLU A 195 19.21 31.18 11.47
N ALA A 196 18.76 30.69 12.63
CA ALA A 196 19.14 29.38 13.15
C ALA A 196 18.79 28.22 12.21
N ASN A 197 17.68 28.34 11.47
CA ASN A 197 17.19 27.32 10.52
C ASN A 197 17.53 27.64 9.06
N GLY A 198 18.41 28.62 8.83
CA GLY A 198 18.81 29.07 7.50
C GLY A 198 19.82 28.15 6.79
N LEU A 199 20.21 28.54 5.58
CA LEU A 199 21.24 27.85 4.80
C LEU A 199 22.62 28.06 5.43
N VAL A 200 23.42 26.99 5.47
CA VAL A 200 24.79 27.06 5.99
C VAL A 200 25.72 27.65 4.92
N VAL A 201 26.32 28.79 5.22
CA VAL A 201 27.26 29.49 4.35
C VAL A 201 28.50 29.87 5.17
N GLY A 202 29.63 29.21 4.88
CA GLY A 202 30.83 29.32 5.69
C GLY A 202 30.57 28.88 7.14
N ALA A 203 30.85 29.76 8.11
CA ALA A 203 30.66 29.49 9.53
C ALA A 203 29.30 29.96 10.09
N LYS A 204 28.42 30.50 9.24
CA LYS A 204 27.15 31.13 9.66
C LYS A 204 25.95 30.51 8.93
N ARG A 205 24.76 30.78 9.44
CA ARG A 205 23.49 30.41 8.81
C ARG A 205 22.69 31.65 8.46
N TYR A 206 22.15 31.70 7.25
CA TYR A 206 21.37 32.83 6.76
C TYR A 206 19.98 32.40 6.31
N ALA A 207 18.98 33.23 6.61
CA ALA A 207 17.65 33.12 6.04
C ALA A 207 17.73 33.13 4.50
N PHE A 208 16.79 32.45 3.86
CA PHE A 208 16.76 32.33 2.40
C PHE A 208 15.32 32.36 1.88
N GLU A 209 15.18 32.88 0.67
CA GLU A 209 13.95 32.81 -0.11
C GLU A 209 14.21 32.07 -1.42
N THR A 210 13.19 31.97 -2.28
CA THR A 210 13.32 31.35 -3.62
C THR A 210 14.36 32.03 -4.50
N ASN A 211 14.75 33.27 -4.17
CA ASN A 211 15.76 34.06 -4.86
C ASN A 211 17.14 34.04 -4.16
N GLY A 212 17.36 33.23 -3.12
CA GLY A 212 18.65 33.11 -2.43
C GLY A 212 18.71 33.81 -1.06
N ILE A 213 19.92 34.13 -0.60
CA ILE A 213 20.21 34.61 0.77
C ILE A 213 20.36 36.13 0.91
N ASP A 214 20.44 36.85 -0.22
CA ASP A 214 20.59 38.30 -0.19
C ASP A 214 19.26 39.00 -0.42
N LYS A 215 18.96 39.93 0.47
CA LYS A 215 17.94 40.96 0.26
C LYS A 215 18.59 42.16 -0.42
N VAL A 216 18.20 42.39 -1.67
CA VAL A 216 18.75 43.45 -2.52
C VAL A 216 18.02 44.76 -2.26
N GLU A 217 18.76 45.86 -2.07
CA GLU A 217 18.22 47.21 -1.91
C GLU A 217 19.03 48.21 -2.74
N PHE A 218 18.36 49.01 -3.57
CA PHE A 218 19.02 50.07 -4.34
C PHE A 218 19.15 51.34 -3.53
N MET A 219 20.36 51.89 -3.55
CA MET A 219 20.82 53.00 -2.73
C MET A 219 21.36 54.12 -3.62
N VAL A 220 21.18 55.36 -3.18
CA VAL A 220 21.51 56.54 -3.98
C VAL A 220 21.89 57.71 -3.10
N SER A 221 22.78 58.56 -3.59
CA SER A 221 23.15 59.83 -2.98
C SER A 221 23.19 60.87 -4.10
N PRO A 222 22.19 61.77 -4.22
CA PRO A 222 22.11 62.71 -5.34
C PRO A 222 23.13 63.85 -5.24
N ASN A 223 23.58 64.17 -4.02
CA ASN A 223 24.46 65.31 -3.75
C ASN A 223 25.77 64.86 -3.07
N PRO A 224 26.91 65.50 -3.42
CA PRO A 224 28.17 65.20 -2.78
C PRO A 224 28.12 65.59 -1.29
N GLY A 225 28.57 64.66 -0.44
CA GLY A 225 28.55 64.83 1.03
C GLY A 225 27.34 64.19 1.73
N GLU A 226 26.31 63.76 0.99
CA GLU A 226 25.22 62.98 1.57
C GLU A 226 25.53 61.47 1.59
N PRO A 227 25.11 60.73 2.64
CA PRO A 227 25.22 59.28 2.66
C PRO A 227 24.27 58.64 1.65
N LEU A 228 24.64 57.45 1.16
CA LEU A 228 23.73 56.61 0.38
C LEU A 228 22.47 56.28 1.20
N LYS A 229 21.30 56.59 0.64
CA LYS A 229 20.00 56.29 1.24
C LYS A 229 19.21 55.36 0.31
N PRO A 230 18.25 54.58 0.83
CA PRO A 230 17.37 53.78 -0.01
C PRO A 230 16.67 54.64 -1.05
N LEU A 231 16.57 54.15 -2.28
CA LEU A 231 15.92 54.85 -3.40
C LEU A 231 14.50 55.32 -3.04
N ALA A 232 13.74 54.50 -2.31
CA ALA A 232 12.39 54.84 -1.86
C ALA A 232 12.32 56.07 -0.93
N LYS A 233 13.44 56.56 -0.42
CA LYS A 233 13.53 57.70 0.51
C LYS A 233 14.08 58.98 -0.14
N ILE A 234 14.30 59.03 -1.46
CA ILE A 234 14.61 60.29 -2.13
C ILE A 234 13.35 61.17 -2.18
N ALA A 235 13.49 62.45 -1.84
CA ALA A 235 12.37 63.39 -1.71
C ALA A 235 12.09 64.24 -2.97
N SER A 236 12.99 64.32 -3.95
CA SER A 236 12.85 65.18 -5.13
C SER A 236 12.33 64.40 -6.35
N GLY A 237 11.16 64.78 -6.86
CA GLY A 237 10.54 64.13 -8.03
C GLY A 237 11.44 64.17 -9.26
N GLY A 238 12.04 65.32 -9.58
CA GLY A 238 12.90 65.46 -10.75
C GLY A 238 14.21 64.67 -10.69
N GLU A 239 14.75 64.42 -9.49
CA GLU A 239 15.92 63.55 -9.31
C GLU A 239 15.55 62.07 -9.48
N THR A 240 14.35 61.70 -9.02
CA THR A 240 13.83 60.33 -9.14
C THR A 240 13.57 59.98 -10.60
N SER A 241 13.00 60.90 -11.39
CA SER A 241 12.73 60.68 -12.82
C SER A 241 14.02 60.53 -13.63
N ARG A 242 15.05 61.35 -13.34
CA ARG A 242 16.39 61.19 -13.97
C ARG A 242 17.06 59.88 -13.57
N LEU A 243 16.95 59.46 -12.31
CA LEU A 243 17.50 58.19 -11.87
C LEU A 243 16.80 57.00 -12.54
N MET A 244 15.47 57.04 -12.66
CA MET A 244 14.71 55.99 -13.34
C MET A 244 15.05 55.91 -14.82
N LEU A 245 15.31 57.06 -15.47
CA LEU A 245 15.78 57.10 -16.85
C LEU A 245 17.17 56.46 -17.00
N ALA A 246 18.12 56.80 -16.11
CA ALA A 246 19.45 56.19 -16.09
C ALA A 246 19.39 54.67 -15.83
N LEU A 247 18.59 54.23 -14.85
CA LEU A 247 18.32 52.82 -14.58
C LEU A 247 17.81 52.11 -15.84
N LYS A 248 16.85 52.71 -16.54
CA LYS A 248 16.30 52.13 -17.77
C LYS A 248 17.34 52.08 -18.90
N ALA A 249 18.17 53.10 -19.06
CA ALA A 249 19.21 53.11 -20.08
C ALA A 249 20.19 51.95 -19.88
N VAL A 250 20.65 51.74 -18.63
CA VAL A 250 21.60 50.67 -18.28
C VAL A 250 20.94 49.28 -18.31
N LEU A 251 19.70 49.17 -17.82
CA LEU A 251 18.96 47.91 -17.76
C LEU A 251 18.17 47.61 -19.05
N GLY A 252 18.20 48.49 -20.05
CA GLY A 252 17.38 48.39 -21.27
C GLY A 252 17.68 47.15 -22.12
N ALA A 253 18.86 46.54 -21.97
CA ALA A 253 19.17 45.25 -22.58
C ALA A 253 18.47 44.06 -21.89
N ALA A 254 18.04 44.22 -20.64
CA ALA A 254 17.33 43.22 -19.84
C ALA A 254 15.81 43.47 -19.74
N ASP A 255 15.36 44.68 -20.06
CA ASP A 255 13.96 45.09 -19.96
C ASP A 255 13.19 44.85 -21.28
N ARG A 256 12.01 44.23 -21.18
CA ARG A 256 11.13 43.90 -22.32
C ARG A 256 10.00 44.90 -22.52
N THR A 257 10.00 46.01 -21.78
CA THR A 257 8.87 46.94 -21.73
C THR A 257 8.95 48.01 -22.83
N PRO A 258 8.03 48.02 -23.83
CA PRO A 258 8.20 48.79 -25.06
C PRO A 258 7.97 50.31 -24.92
N THR A 259 7.31 50.78 -23.88
CA THR A 259 7.05 52.23 -23.67
C THR A 259 6.94 52.53 -22.18
N LEU A 260 7.61 53.60 -21.73
CA LEU A 260 7.54 54.11 -20.37
C LEU A 260 7.38 55.63 -20.43
N ILE A 261 6.52 56.16 -19.57
CA ILE A 261 6.28 57.60 -19.40
C ILE A 261 6.88 57.98 -18.05
N PHE A 262 7.72 59.00 -18.04
CA PHE A 262 8.26 59.61 -16.83
C PHE A 262 7.60 60.98 -16.65
N ASP A 263 7.22 61.31 -15.43
CA ASP A 263 6.73 62.64 -15.02
C ASP A 263 7.88 63.50 -14.49
#